data_AF-A0A2P5GUV6-F1
#
_entry.id   AF-A0A2P5GUV6-F1
#
_cell.length_a   1.000
_cell.length_b   1.000
_cell.length_c   1.000
_cell.angle_alpha   90.00
_cell.angle_beta   90.00
_cell.angle_gamma   90.00
#
_symmetry.space_group_name_H-M   'P 1'
#
loop_
_entity.id
_entity.type
_entity.pdbx_description
1 polymer ?
#
loop_
_entity_poly.entity_id
_entity_poly.type
_entity_poly.pdbx_seq_one_letter_code
_entity_poly.pdbx_strand_id
1 'polypeptide(L)'
;MRLKLLVAMVYLIPFFLVAKQQTVVGCFSSGRINVKLIQIADRNVVLAYLIYGKSSKFIPLAFIKKTEEVFDGRPSEFTIYWSEVIDGKINGLYVISSQGARYNRFYYRSKSGREVQFQENLEVYNNDRSNCIW
;
A
#
# COMPACT_ATOMS: atom_id res chain seq x y z
N MET A 1 26.75 -16.62 -46.66
CA MET A 1 25.30 -16.45 -46.44
C MET A 1 24.85 -16.57 -44.96
N ARG A 2 25.75 -16.68 -43.97
CA ARG A 2 25.38 -16.91 -42.55
C ARG A 2 25.42 -15.68 -41.63
N LEU A 3 26.11 -14.60 -42.01
CA LEU A 3 26.23 -13.40 -41.18
C LEU A 3 25.04 -12.43 -41.31
N LYS A 4 24.43 -12.35 -42.51
CA LYS A 4 23.28 -11.46 -42.76
C LYS A 4 21.98 -11.92 -42.09
N LEU A 5 21.81 -13.23 -41.84
CA LEU A 5 20.65 -13.78 -41.11
C LEU A 5 20.71 -13.50 -39.60
N LEU A 6 21.91 -13.45 -39.01
CA LEU A 6 22.08 -13.16 -37.57
C LEU A 6 21.75 -11.70 -37.22
N VAL A 7 22.05 -10.76 -38.11
CA VAL A 7 21.75 -9.33 -37.89
C VAL A 7 20.23 -9.05 -37.93
N ALA A 8 19.47 -9.83 -38.70
CA ALA A 8 18.01 -9.68 -38.77
C ALA A 8 17.29 -10.14 -37.49
N MET A 9 17.89 -11.06 -36.71
CA MET A 9 17.27 -11.63 -35.50
C MET A 9 17.31 -10.68 -34.30
N VAL A 10 18.26 -9.74 -34.25
CA VAL A 10 18.39 -8.76 -33.15
C VAL A 10 17.27 -7.70 -33.18
N TYR A 11 16.66 -7.47 -34.35
CA TYR A 11 15.56 -6.50 -34.51
C TYR A 11 14.19 -7.03 -34.05
N LEU A 12 14.08 -8.31 -33.67
CA LEU A 12 12.84 -8.94 -33.23
C LEU A 12 12.74 -9.11 -31.72
N ILE A 13 13.63 -8.51 -30.92
CA ILE A 13 13.49 -8.48 -29.47
C ILE A 13 12.57 -7.29 -29.12
N PRO A 14 11.28 -7.50 -28.82
CA PRO A 14 10.48 -6.44 -28.23
C PRO A 14 11.12 -6.08 -26.89
N PHE A 15 11.66 -4.87 -26.80
CA PHE A 15 11.99 -4.26 -25.53
C PHE A 15 10.68 -3.99 -24.80
N PHE A 16 10.17 -5.00 -24.11
CA PHE A 16 9.08 -4.81 -23.16
C PHE A 16 9.62 -3.98 -22.00
N LEU A 17 9.49 -2.66 -22.12
CA LEU A 17 9.65 -1.76 -21.00
C LEU A 17 8.47 -2.01 -20.05
N VAL A 18 8.71 -2.83 -19.02
CA VAL A 18 7.75 -3.00 -17.93
C VAL A 18 7.73 -1.70 -17.14
N ALA A 19 6.55 -1.07 -17.05
CA ALA A 19 6.35 0.05 -16.15
C ALA A 19 6.59 -0.42 -14.71
N LYS A 20 7.63 0.11 -14.05
CA LYS A 20 7.95 -0.23 -12.67
C LYS A 20 6.99 0.52 -11.74
N GLN A 21 6.01 -0.18 -11.20
CA GLN A 21 5.14 0.33 -10.16
C GLN A 21 5.76 0.07 -8.78
N GLN A 22 5.65 1.03 -7.86
CA GLN A 22 6.05 0.82 -6.47
C GLN A 22 4.85 0.32 -5.67
N THR A 23 4.99 -0.86 -5.04
CA THR A 23 3.99 -1.42 -4.14
C THR A 23 4.58 -1.55 -2.75
N VAL A 24 3.84 -1.10 -1.74
CA VAL A 24 4.21 -1.20 -0.33
C VAL A 24 3.12 -1.96 0.41
N VAL A 25 3.52 -2.92 1.25
CA VAL A 25 2.60 -3.73 2.05
C VAL A 25 2.77 -3.41 3.53
N GLY A 26 1.64 -3.25 4.20
CA GLY A 26 1.53 -3.04 5.64
C GLY A 26 0.76 -4.17 6.30
N CYS A 27 1.33 -4.82 7.31
CA CYS A 27 0.66 -5.88 8.08
C CYS A 27 0.26 -5.34 9.45
N PHE A 28 -1.03 -5.35 9.76
CA PHE A 28 -1.55 -4.74 10.98
C PHE A 28 -2.53 -5.63 11.73
N SER A 29 -2.60 -5.44 13.05
CA SER A 29 -3.50 -6.16 13.94
C SER A 29 -4.16 -5.23 14.96
N SER A 30 -5.39 -5.55 15.35
CA SER A 30 -6.13 -4.94 16.45
C SER A 30 -6.90 -6.04 17.18
N GLY A 31 -6.36 -6.54 18.30
CA GLY A 31 -6.87 -7.73 18.97
C GLY A 31 -6.91 -8.93 18.03
N ARG A 32 -8.11 -9.42 17.69
CA ARG A 32 -8.33 -10.56 16.78
C ARG A 32 -8.53 -10.16 15.31
N ILE A 33 -8.46 -8.87 15.00
CA ILE A 33 -8.68 -8.32 13.67
C ILE A 33 -7.33 -8.11 13.01
N ASN A 34 -7.11 -8.75 11.86
CA ASN A 34 -5.90 -8.58 11.04
C ASN A 34 -6.26 -7.83 9.76
N VAL A 35 -5.40 -6.93 9.32
CA VAL A 35 -5.58 -6.11 8.12
C VAL A 35 -4.27 -6.03 7.34
N LYS A 36 -4.33 -6.34 6.05
CA LYS A 36 -3.29 -6.03 5.06
C LYS A 36 -3.61 -4.69 4.43
N LEU A 37 -2.69 -3.75 4.50
CA LEU A 37 -2.68 -2.55 3.67
C LEU A 37 -1.82 -2.79 2.45
N ILE A 38 -2.33 -2.41 1.28
CA ILE A 38 -1.55 -2.39 0.05
C ILE A 38 -1.62 -0.97 -0.48
N GLN A 39 -0.46 -0.36 -0.68
CA GLN A 39 -0.32 0.94 -1.32
C GLN A 39 0.44 0.79 -2.62
N ILE A 40 -0.07 1.44 -3.65
CA ILE A 40 0.44 1.42 -5.01
C ILE A 40 0.73 2.86 -5.40
N ALA A 41 1.96 3.13 -5.82
CA ALA A 41 2.35 4.44 -6.33
C ALA A 41 2.98 4.32 -7.72
N ASP A 42 2.53 5.17 -8.63
CA ASP A 42 3.20 5.49 -9.91
C ASP A 42 3.11 6.99 -10.16
N ARG A 43 4.27 7.66 -10.25
CA ARG A 43 4.38 9.12 -10.49
C ARG A 43 3.46 9.92 -9.55
N ASN A 44 2.32 10.38 -10.07
CA ASN A 44 1.37 11.25 -9.37
C ASN A 44 0.13 10.49 -8.86
N VAL A 45 0.07 9.18 -9.07
CA VAL A 45 -1.04 8.33 -8.68
C VAL A 45 -0.67 7.58 -7.40
N VAL A 46 -1.54 7.66 -6.40
CA VAL A 46 -1.48 6.84 -5.18
C VAL A 46 -2.81 6.12 -5.05
N LEU A 47 -2.76 4.79 -5.12
CA LEU A 47 -3.90 3.91 -4.89
C LEU A 47 -3.65 3.12 -3.59
N ALA A 48 -4.72 2.78 -2.90
CA ALA A 48 -4.63 1.89 -1.76
C ALA A 48 -5.88 1.02 -1.63
N TYR A 49 -5.71 -0.14 -1.01
CA TYR A 49 -6.81 -1.00 -0.60
C TYR A 49 -6.42 -1.81 0.63
N LEU A 50 -7.43 -2.31 1.33
CA LEU A 50 -7.26 -3.19 2.48
C LEU A 50 -7.77 -4.60 2.19
N ILE A 51 -7.18 -5.60 2.84
CA ILE A 51 -7.71 -6.96 2.92
C ILE A 51 -7.74 -7.36 4.38
N TYR A 52 -8.91 -7.74 4.90
CA TYR A 52 -9.01 -8.29 6.25
C TYR A 52 -8.51 -9.74 6.25
N GLY A 53 -7.73 -10.15 7.25
CA GLY A 53 -7.01 -11.44 7.24
C GLY A 53 -7.90 -12.68 7.09
N LYS A 54 -9.19 -12.59 7.44
CA LYS A 54 -10.18 -13.67 7.26
C LYS A 54 -11.03 -13.53 5.99
N SER A 55 -10.68 -12.63 5.09
CA SER A 55 -11.44 -12.31 3.88
C SER A 55 -10.53 -12.26 2.67
N SER A 56 -11.03 -12.70 1.53
CA SER A 56 -10.41 -12.45 0.21
C SER A 56 -10.91 -11.16 -0.43
N LYS A 57 -11.89 -10.48 0.16
CA LYS A 57 -12.45 -9.24 -0.40
C LYS A 57 -11.52 -8.07 -0.10
N PHE A 58 -11.13 -7.36 -1.16
CA PHE A 58 -10.44 -6.09 -1.01
C PHE A 58 -11.46 -4.97 -0.76
N ILE A 59 -11.06 -3.98 0.05
CA ILE A 59 -11.82 -2.77 0.29
C ILE A 59 -11.01 -1.61 -0.31
N PRO A 60 -11.48 -0.99 -1.41
CA PRO A 60 -10.78 0.12 -2.02
C PRO A 60 -10.79 1.34 -1.11
N LEU A 61 -9.69 2.09 -1.14
CA LEU A 61 -9.52 3.33 -0.41
C LEU A 61 -9.46 4.51 -1.38
N ALA A 62 -10.34 5.48 -1.19
CA ALA A 62 -10.31 6.73 -1.96
C ALA A 62 -9.40 7.76 -1.28
N PHE A 63 -8.41 8.27 -2.01
CA PHE A 63 -7.46 9.25 -1.49
C PHE A 63 -8.18 10.54 -1.11
N ILE A 64 -7.90 11.06 0.09
CA ILE A 64 -8.40 12.37 0.53
C ILE A 64 -7.28 13.40 0.46
N LYS A 65 -6.21 13.17 1.22
CA LYS A 65 -5.06 14.07 1.31
C LYS A 65 -3.84 13.36 1.88
N LYS A 66 -2.68 13.96 1.64
CA LYS A 66 -1.41 13.64 2.29
C LYS A 66 -0.87 14.89 2.94
N THR A 67 -0.39 14.76 4.17
CA THR A 67 0.32 15.82 4.90
C THR A 67 1.73 15.34 5.24
N GLU A 68 2.65 16.29 5.38
CA GLU A 68 4.03 16.04 5.78
C GLU A 68 4.36 16.93 6.97
N GLU A 69 4.96 16.33 7.99
CA GLU A 69 5.56 17.00 9.13
C GLU A 69 7.08 16.83 9.03
N VAL A 70 7.78 17.95 8.83
CA VAL A 70 9.24 17.98 8.70
C VAL A 70 9.85 18.15 10.09
N PHE A 71 10.92 17.40 10.36
CA PHE A 71 11.65 17.46 11.62
C PHE A 71 13.14 17.65 11.37
N ASP A 72 13.79 18.45 12.21
CA ASP A 72 15.24 18.59 12.16
C ASP A 72 15.92 17.34 12.73
N GLY A 73 16.90 16.81 12.01
CA GLY A 73 17.74 15.69 12.47
C GLY A 73 17.09 14.30 12.44
N ARG A 74 15.87 14.15 11.89
CA ARG A 74 15.21 12.84 11.69
C ARG A 74 14.32 12.85 10.43
N PRO A 75 13.90 11.68 9.90
CA PRO A 75 13.04 11.63 8.72
C PRO A 75 11.69 12.35 8.93
N SER A 76 11.15 12.95 7.87
CA SER A 76 9.79 13.50 7.86
C SER A 76 8.75 12.42 8.22
N GLU A 77 7.67 12.83 8.89
CA GLU A 77 6.48 12.01 9.06
C GLU A 77 5.45 12.35 7.98
N PHE A 78 4.95 11.34 7.29
CA PHE A 78 3.89 11.49 6.32
C PHE A 78 2.59 10.92 6.89
N THR A 79 1.50 11.66 6.79
CA THR A 79 0.16 11.15 7.13
C THR A 79 -0.74 11.18 5.90
N ILE A 80 -1.36 10.04 5.60
CA ILE A 80 -2.30 9.89 4.49
C ILE A 80 -3.68 9.58 5.04
N TYR A 81 -4.67 10.29 4.49
CA TYR A 81 -6.08 10.15 4.82
C TYR A 81 -6.80 9.47 3.66
N TRP A 82 -7.57 8.45 3.98
CA TRP A 82 -8.30 7.64 3.02
C TRP A 82 -9.77 7.53 3.42
N SER A 83 -10.67 7.56 2.46
CA SER A 83 -12.07 7.14 2.67
C SER A 83 -12.22 5.66 2.36
N GLU A 84 -12.87 4.93 3.25
CA GLU A 84 -13.27 3.54 3.03
C GLU A 84 -14.47 3.48 2.09
N VAL A 85 -14.36 2.76 0.97
CA VAL A 85 -15.45 2.59 0.00
C VAL A 85 -15.94 1.14 0.01
N ILE A 86 -17.20 0.94 0.42
CA ILE A 86 -17.87 -0.38 0.39
C ILE A 86 -19.20 -0.20 -0.34
N ASP A 87 -19.45 -1.04 -1.34
CA ASP A 87 -20.67 -1.03 -2.15
C ASP A 87 -21.02 0.37 -2.71
N GLY A 88 -19.99 1.08 -3.19
CA GLY A 88 -20.12 2.43 -3.76
C GLY A 88 -20.39 3.53 -2.74
N LYS A 89 -20.34 3.24 -1.43
CA LYS A 89 -20.58 4.21 -0.36
C LYS A 89 -19.33 4.42 0.47
N ILE A 90 -19.15 5.66 0.94
CA ILE A 90 -18.15 5.96 1.98
C ILE A 90 -18.65 5.39 3.31
N ASN A 91 -17.85 4.62 4.05
CA ASN A 91 -18.28 3.98 5.31
C ASN A 91 -17.48 4.44 6.54
N GLY A 92 -16.29 4.98 6.32
CA GLY A 92 -15.44 5.54 7.35
C GLY A 92 -14.18 6.16 6.73
N LEU A 93 -13.24 6.51 7.58
CA LEU A 93 -11.92 6.98 7.17
C LEU A 93 -10.82 6.13 7.78
N TYR A 94 -9.71 6.02 7.06
CA TYR A 94 -8.44 5.54 7.59
C TYR A 94 -7.44 6.69 7.63
N VAL A 95 -6.67 6.75 8.71
CA VAL A 95 -5.51 7.63 8.85
C VAL A 95 -4.30 6.78 9.12
N ILE A 96 -3.31 6.94 8.24
CA ILE A 96 -2.10 6.14 8.25
C ILE A 96 -0.94 7.11 8.27
N SER A 97 -0.09 7.05 9.30
CA SER A 97 1.14 7.83 9.34
C SER A 97 2.38 6.93 9.37
N SER A 98 3.43 7.37 8.70
CA SER A 98 4.70 6.67 8.60
C SER A 98 5.87 7.65 8.67
N GLN A 99 6.96 7.21 9.30
CA GLN A 99 8.21 7.95 9.40
C GLN A 99 9.37 6.98 9.17
N GLY A 100 10.24 7.32 8.21
CA GLY A 100 11.29 6.40 7.76
C GLY A 100 10.70 5.07 7.26
N ALA A 101 11.14 3.96 7.86
CA ALA A 101 10.72 2.60 7.49
C ALA A 101 9.60 2.02 8.37
N ARG A 102 8.93 2.84 9.19
CA ARG A 102 7.94 2.40 10.19
C ARG A 102 6.61 3.10 10.03
N TYR A 103 5.54 2.42 10.41
CA TYR A 103 4.23 3.05 10.59
C TYR A 103 4.11 3.56 12.03
N ASN A 104 3.81 4.84 12.18
CA ASN A 104 3.64 5.50 13.49
C ASN A 104 2.18 5.38 13.97
N ARG A 105 1.22 5.46 13.04
CA ARG A 105 -0.20 5.39 13.36
C ARG A 105 -0.97 4.70 12.26
N PHE A 106 -1.92 3.85 12.64
CA PHE A 106 -2.97 3.37 11.76
C PHE A 106 -4.25 3.30 12.57
N TYR A 107 -5.27 4.08 12.19
CA TYR A 107 -6.61 3.86 12.71
C TYR A 107 -7.70 3.97 11.67
N TYR A 108 -8.82 3.34 11.98
CA TYR A 108 -10.09 3.47 11.31
C TYR A 108 -11.05 4.29 12.18
N ARG A 109 -11.85 5.16 11.56
CA ARG A 109 -13.01 5.78 12.21
C ARG A 109 -14.24 5.60 11.34
N SER A 110 -15.26 4.92 11.86
CA SER A 110 -16.53 4.74 11.14
C SER A 110 -17.31 6.06 11.06
N LYS A 111 -18.29 6.11 10.15
CA LYS A 111 -19.29 7.19 10.11
C LYS A 111 -20.05 7.38 11.43
N SER A 112 -20.21 6.34 12.23
CA SER A 112 -20.85 6.40 13.55
C SER A 112 -19.92 6.86 14.68
N GLY A 113 -18.65 7.17 14.38
CA GLY A 113 -17.67 7.63 15.35
C GLY A 113 -16.91 6.52 16.09
N ARG A 114 -17.16 5.25 15.78
CA ARG A 114 -16.39 4.13 16.35
C ARG A 114 -14.97 4.15 15.78
N GLU A 115 -13.99 4.12 16.67
CA GLU A 115 -12.57 4.11 16.30
C GLU A 115 -11.95 2.73 16.56
N VAL A 116 -11.07 2.30 15.66
CA VAL A 116 -10.26 1.09 15.82
C VAL A 116 -8.81 1.43 15.52
N GLN A 117 -7.95 1.27 16.51
CA GLN A 117 -6.51 1.46 16.39
C GLN A 117 -5.85 0.14 15.99
N PHE A 118 -4.92 0.20 15.04
CA PHE A 118 -4.17 -0.94 14.57
C PHE A 118 -2.68 -0.73 14.83
N GLN A 119 -1.99 -1.83 15.17
CA GLN A 119 -0.56 -1.86 15.37
C GLN A 119 0.11 -2.64 14.25
N GLU A 120 1.27 -2.18 13.79
CA GLU A 120 2.07 -2.91 12.81
C GLU A 120 2.53 -4.24 13.43
N ASN A 121 2.27 -5.34 12.74
CA ASN A 121 2.71 -6.67 13.13
C ASN A 121 3.90 -7.08 12.26
N LEU A 122 5.10 -6.97 12.81
CA LEU A 122 6.35 -7.22 12.09
C LEU A 122 6.64 -8.71 11.89
N GLU A 123 6.06 -9.57 12.71
CA GLU A 123 6.36 -11.00 12.76
C GLU A 123 5.68 -11.79 11.65
N VAL A 124 4.60 -11.24 11.08
CA VAL A 124 3.79 -11.88 10.05
C VAL A 124 4.20 -11.49 8.63
N TYR A 125 5.20 -10.62 8.47
CA TYR A 125 5.73 -10.35 7.14
C TYR A 125 6.45 -11.57 6.59
N ASN A 126 6.26 -11.83 5.30
CA ASN A 126 7.17 -12.73 4.58
C ASN A 126 8.56 -12.09 4.41
N ASN A 127 9.55 -12.89 3.99
CA ASN A 127 10.96 -12.49 3.96
C ASN A 127 11.26 -11.22 3.14
N ASP A 128 10.53 -11.01 2.04
CA ASP A 128 10.69 -9.83 1.16
C ASP A 128 9.71 -8.69 1.50
N ARG A 129 8.91 -8.85 2.57
CA ARG A 129 7.87 -7.92 3.02
C ARG A 129 6.81 -7.58 1.95
N SER A 130 6.58 -8.46 0.99
CA SER A 130 5.56 -8.32 -0.05
C SER A 130 4.19 -8.87 0.36
N ASN A 131 4.07 -9.56 1.50
CA ASN A 131 2.83 -10.14 1.97
C ASN A 131 2.78 -10.32 3.50
N CYS A 132 1.58 -10.55 4.01
CA CYS A 132 1.34 -10.94 5.41
C CYS A 132 0.91 -12.40 5.48
N ILE A 133 1.53 -13.17 6.37
CA ILE A 133 1.31 -14.59 6.63
C ILE A 133 0.81 -14.70 8.08
N TRP A 134 -0.51 -14.78 8.25
CA TRP A 134 -1.15 -14.99 9.55
C TRP A 134 -1.51 -16.45 9.78
#